data_AF-A0A933RB29-F1
#
_entry.id   AF-A0A933RB29-F1
#
_cell.length_a   1.000
_cell.length_b   1.000
_cell.length_c   1.000
_cell.angle_alpha   90.00
_cell.angle_beta   90.00
_cell.angle_gamma   90.00
#
_symmetry.space_group_name_H-M   'P 1'
#
loop_
_entity.id
_entity.type
_entity.pdbx_description
1 polymer ?
#
loop_
_entity_poly.entity_id
_entity_poly.type
_entity_poly.pdbx_seq_one_letter_code
_entity_poly.pdbx_strand_id
1 'polypeptide(L)' 'LYLATDLTPVERQTHGPEEAFSEVVHLPLDAAIDMVLAGEIEDAKTIVGLLLVDRERRAGRT' A
#
# COMPACT_ATOMS: atom_id res chain seq x y z
N LEU A 1 2.08 11.93 6.66
CA LEU A 1 2.09 10.58 6.06
C LEU A 1 3.02 9.73 6.91
N TYR A 2 2.61 8.51 7.26
CA TYR A 2 3.49 7.53 7.91
C TYR A 2 3.73 6.40 6.91
N LEU A 3 5.00 6.14 6.59
CA LEU A 3 5.43 5.08 5.68
C LEU A 3 6.24 4.07 6.48
N ALA A 4 5.78 2.82 6.52
CA ALA A 4 6.50 1.75 7.17
C ALA A 4 7.62 1.26 6.23
N THR A 5 8.87 1.39 6.65
CA THR A 5 10.05 0.88 5.94
C THR A 5 10.76 -0.16 6.81
N ASP A 6 11.71 -0.87 6.21
CA ASP A 6 12.56 -1.83 6.93
C ASP A 6 11.76 -2.94 7.65
N LEU A 7 10.63 -3.30 7.05
CA LEU A 7 9.75 -4.34 7.55
C LEU A 7 10.40 -5.71 7.39
N THR A 8 10.24 -6.55 8.40
CA THR A 8 10.60 -7.96 8.35
C THR A 8 9.34 -8.81 8.36
N PRO A 9 9.26 -9.88 7.54
CA PRO A 9 8.13 -10.77 7.56
C PRO A 9 8.05 -11.51 8.91
N VAL A 10 6.83 -11.66 9.42
CA VAL A 10 6.52 -12.40 10.65
C VAL A 10 5.42 -13.41 10.38
N GLU A 11 5.22 -14.36 11.29
CA GLU A 11 4.09 -15.28 11.23
C GLU A 11 2.77 -14.48 11.23
N ARG A 12 1.86 -14.86 10.35
CA ARG A 12 0.60 -14.14 10.16
C ARG A 12 -0.35 -14.45 11.31
N GLN A 13 -0.76 -13.42 12.04
CA GLN A 13 -1.75 -13.49 13.09
C GLN A 13 -2.87 -12.48 12.81
N THR A 14 -4.07 -12.99 12.48
CA THR A 14 -5.23 -12.17 12.10
C THR A 14 -6.14 -11.87 13.30
N HIS A 15 -6.70 -10.67 13.37
CA HIS A 15 -7.56 -10.23 14.48
C HIS A 15 -9.07 -10.34 14.22
N GLY A 16 -9.49 -10.95 13.11
CA GLY A 16 -10.90 -11.11 12.79
C GLY A 16 -11.16 -11.73 11.41
N PRO A 17 -12.44 -11.92 11.04
CA PRO A 17 -12.81 -12.56 9.78
C PRO A 17 -12.34 -11.78 8.55
N GLU A 18 -12.40 -10.44 8.56
CA GLU A 18 -11.92 -9.61 7.45
C GLU A 18 -10.44 -9.87 7.13
N GLU A 19 -9.59 -9.85 8.16
CA GLU A 19 -8.17 -10.17 8.02
C GLU A 19 -7.93 -11.64 7.68
N ALA A 20 -8.79 -12.57 8.14
CA ALA A 20 -8.68 -13.99 7.84
C ALA A 20 -8.90 -14.31 6.35
N PHE A 21 -9.73 -13.52 5.65
CA PHE A 21 -9.98 -13.66 4.21
C PHE A 21 -9.12 -12.74 3.33
N SER A 22 -8.23 -11.94 3.92
CA SER A 22 -7.35 -11.04 3.18
C SER A 22 -6.03 -11.71 2.78
N GLU A 23 -5.35 -11.21 1.76
CA GLU A 23 -4.00 -11.64 1.39
C GLU A 23 -3.00 -10.48 1.54
N VAL A 24 -1.78 -10.79 1.98
CA VAL A 24 -0.67 -9.82 1.95
C VAL A 24 0.01 -9.97 0.60
N VAL A 25 -0.08 -8.94 -0.24
CA VAL A 25 0.57 -8.90 -1.55
C VAL A 25 1.79 -7.98 -1.53
N HIS A 26 2.77 -8.27 -2.37
CA HIS A 26 3.92 -7.40 -2.61
C HIS A 26 3.89 -6.94 -4.05
N LEU A 27 3.81 -5.64 -4.24
CA LEU A 27 3.66 -5.01 -5.54
C LEU A 27 4.67 -3.85 -5.66
N PRO A 28 5.29 -3.65 -6.85
CA PRO A 28 6.02 -2.42 -7.11
C PRO A 28 5.12 -1.20 -6.92
N LEU A 29 5.63 -0.13 -6.29
CA LEU A 29 4.85 1.10 -6.07
C LEU A 29 4.29 1.66 -7.39
N ASP A 30 5.09 1.67 -8.45
CA ASP A 30 4.65 2.19 -9.76
C ASP A 30 3.44 1.42 -10.32
N ALA A 31 3.42 0.10 -10.16
CA ALA A 31 2.27 -0.71 -10.57
C ALA A 31 1.02 -0.39 -9.72
N ALA A 32 1.19 -0.12 -8.41
CA ALA A 32 0.08 0.31 -7.55
C ALA A 32 -0.52 1.64 -8.02
N ILE A 33 0.33 2.57 -8.49
CA ILE A 33 -0.11 3.85 -9.03
C ILE A 33 -0.88 3.63 -10.35
N ASP A 34 -0.40 2.77 -11.24
CA ASP A 34 -1.10 2.45 -12.47
C ASP A 34 -2.50 1.87 -12.20
N MET A 35 -2.63 0.98 -11.21
CA MET A 35 -3.92 0.43 -10.77
C MET A 35 -4.87 1.51 -10.21
N VAL A 36 -4.36 2.49 -9.47
CA VAL A 36 -5.15 3.65 -9.01
C VAL A 36 -5.66 4.46 -10.21
N LEU A 37 -4.80 4.74 -11.18
CA LEU A 37 -5.16 5.53 -12.38
C LEU A 37 -6.14 4.78 -13.30
N ALA A 38 -6.04 3.45 -13.33
CA ALA A 38 -6.98 2.58 -14.05
C ALA A 38 -8.32 2.41 -13.33
N GLY A 39 -8.44 2.83 -12.07
CA GLY A 39 -9.64 2.65 -11.26
C GLY A 39 -9.80 1.24 -10.68
N GLU A 40 -8.74 0.42 -10.68
CA GLU A 40 -8.75 -0.92 -10.09
C GLU A 40 -8.61 -0.90 -8.57
N ILE A 41 -7.96 0.15 -8.03
CA ILE A 41 -7.91 0.44 -6.60
C ILE A 41 -8.90 1.58 -6.32
N GLU A 42 -9.98 1.25 -5.61
CA GLU A 42 -11.09 2.19 -5.34
C GLU A 42 -11.13 2.69 -3.88
N ASP A 43 -10.44 2.00 -2.96
CA ASP A 43 -10.44 2.37 -1.54
C ASP A 43 -9.74 3.72 -1.30
N ALA A 44 -10.49 4.67 -0.73
CA ALA A 44 -10.05 6.06 -0.61
C ALA A 44 -8.77 6.22 0.22
N LYS A 45 -8.62 5.48 1.34
CA LYS A 45 -7.40 5.60 2.17
C LYS A 45 -6.19 5.03 1.46
N THR A 46 -6.37 3.98 0.66
CA THR A 46 -5.32 3.38 -0.16
C THR A 46 -4.88 4.32 -1.27
N ILE A 47 -5.83 4.91 -2.01
CA ILE A 47 -5.54 5.90 -3.07
C ILE A 47 -4.76 7.08 -2.50
N VAL A 48 -5.24 7.70 -1.42
CA VAL A 48 -4.58 8.88 -0.82
C VAL A 48 -3.18 8.51 -0.31
N GLY A 49 -3.02 7.36 0.33
CA GLY A 49 -1.73 6.90 0.82
C GLY A 49 -0.70 6.71 -0.30
N LEU A 50 -1.06 5.98 -1.35
CA LEU A 50 -0.19 5.69 -2.49
C LEU A 50 0.23 6.97 -3.24
N LEU A 51 -0.73 7.86 -3.53
CA LEU A 51 -0.43 9.12 -4.24
C LEU A 51 0.46 10.07 -3.42
N LEU A 52 0.28 10.12 -2.10
CA LEU A 52 1.16 10.90 -1.23
C LEU A 52 2.56 10.30 -1.19
N VAL A 53 2.71 8.98 -1.07
CA VAL A 53 4.04 8.32 -1.11
C VAL A 53 4.76 8.60 -2.43
N ASP A 54 4.09 8.43 -3.58
CA ASP A 54 4.72 8.67 -4.89
C ASP A 54 5.16 10.13 -5.06
N ARG A 55 4.34 11.09 -4.58
CA ARG A 55 4.72 12.51 -4.56
C ARG A 55 5.98 12.77 -3.74
N GLU A 56 6.10 12.17 -2.55
CA GLU A 56 7.26 12.35 -1.68
C GLU A 56 8.52 11.69 -2.26
N ARG A 57 8.38 10.48 -2.82
CA ARG A 57 9.46 9.75 -3.52
C ARG A 57 10.00 10.56 -4.70
N ARG A 58 9.12 11.08 -5.57
CA ARG A 58 9.52 11.92 -6.71
C ARG A 58 10.19 13.23 -6.30
N ALA A 59 9.88 13.72 -5.10
CA ALA A 59 10.51 14.90 -4.54
C ALA A 59 11.80 14.59 -3.75
N GLY A 60 12.24 13.33 -3.69
CA GLY A 60 13.47 12.89 -3.02
C GLY A 60 13.42 12.98 -1.50
N ARG A 61 12.23 12.95 -0.88
CA ARG A 61 12.05 13.06 0.58
C ARG A 61 11.89 11.71 1.29
N THR A 62 11.85 10.62 0.51
CA THR A 62 11.78 9.22 0.94
C THR A 62 12.38 8.36 -0.15
#